data_AF-A0A9D4ZZZ1-F1
#
_entry.id   AF-A0A9D4ZZZ1-F1
#
_cell.length_a   1.000
_cell.length_b   1.000
_cell.length_c   1.000
_cell.angle_alpha   90.00
_cell.angle_beta   90.00
_cell.angle_gamma   90.00
#
_symmetry.space_group_name_H-M   'P 1'
#
loop_
_entity.id
_entity.type
_entity.pdbx_description
1 polymer ?
#
loop_
_entity_poly.entity_id
_entity_poly.type
_entity_poly.pdbx_seq_one_letter_code
_entity_poly.pdbx_strand_id
1 'polypeptide(L)'
;MASDQENSQDANAPDDTSEKEITRGITIMKSIIRDRGSFVAAQRVFAQGSQQLSQKIGSRQKNKRDLPVTSLPKKRAFVPRYQISLETLVDSSDMATAGAIRLLDMEEDIFGYSCTETIGKEDLEHIFRHQELGVGVIHTYIRFLYDNFMRGNDQLSNRFRFVSSSLVNKALICREPDSCREYLVKRFMASSTNNLYLWPYNSGCHWLLLAIDPLKEVVYFLNSIDGEWTNYPDMKQLVDTSIKVFRSQRQARVPRTKSSNITWIKVQCPLQRNGIDCGYFVMRFMREIINMNQIEIPITYFDEYKCAHYTRLQLEQIKEELCQYFIEKRLISI
;
A
#
# COMPACT_ATOMS: atom_id res chain seq x y z
N MET A 1 -17.45 -63.82 -36.12
CA MET A 1 -16.71 -62.54 -36.11
C MET A 1 -17.78 -61.46 -36.34
N ALA A 2 -18.46 -60.90 -35.33
CA ALA A 2 -17.99 -60.17 -34.15
C ALA A 2 -16.94 -59.11 -34.56
N SER A 3 -17.07 -57.82 -34.28
CA SER A 3 -18.10 -57.03 -33.58
C SER A 3 -17.72 -55.55 -33.76
N ASP A 4 -18.72 -54.69 -33.62
CA ASP A 4 -18.76 -53.23 -33.55
C ASP A 4 -17.52 -52.48 -33.05
N GLN A 5 -17.31 -51.28 -33.61
CA GLN A 5 -17.14 -50.06 -32.81
C GLN A 5 -17.22 -48.80 -33.70
N GLU A 6 -18.39 -48.16 -33.67
CA GLU A 6 -18.50 -46.71 -33.75
C GLU A 6 -17.80 -46.09 -32.53
N ASN A 7 -17.02 -45.02 -32.70
CA ASN A 7 -16.88 -44.05 -31.62
C ASN A 7 -16.56 -42.62 -32.12
N SER A 8 -17.57 -41.78 -31.90
CA SER A 8 -17.54 -40.40 -31.41
C SER A 8 -16.52 -39.41 -32.00
N GLN A 9 -17.01 -38.55 -32.88
CA GLN A 9 -16.65 -37.14 -32.86
C GLN A 9 -17.29 -36.50 -31.62
N ASP A 10 -16.48 -36.07 -30.65
CA ASP A 10 -16.87 -35.05 -29.67
C ASP A 10 -15.61 -34.25 -29.29
N ALA A 11 -15.47 -33.10 -29.93
CA ALA A 11 -14.42 -32.13 -29.65
C ALA A 11 -15.03 -30.96 -28.88
N ASN A 12 -14.60 -30.80 -27.62
CA ASN A 12 -14.56 -29.57 -26.83
C ASN A 12 -15.83 -28.71 -26.82
N ALA A 13 -16.83 -29.11 -26.02
CA ALA A 13 -17.70 -28.14 -25.37
C ALA A 13 -16.98 -27.55 -24.13
N PRO A 14 -17.03 -26.23 -23.88
CA PRO A 14 -16.51 -25.66 -22.64
C PRO A 14 -17.29 -26.21 -21.45
N ASP A 15 -16.58 -26.57 -20.37
CA ASP A 15 -17.17 -27.12 -19.16
C ASP A 15 -18.08 -26.07 -18.49
N ASP A 16 -19.39 -26.22 -18.71
CA ASP A 16 -20.51 -25.42 -18.17
C ASP A 16 -20.50 -25.35 -16.62
N THR A 17 -19.73 -26.23 -15.96
CA THR A 17 -19.50 -26.19 -14.51
C THR A 17 -18.55 -25.06 -14.11
N SER A 18 -17.48 -24.84 -14.88
CA SER A 18 -16.48 -23.80 -14.62
C SER A 18 -17.05 -22.39 -14.80
N GLU A 19 -17.84 -22.17 -15.85
CA GLU A 19 -18.46 -20.87 -16.16
C GLU A 19 -19.48 -20.46 -15.09
N LYS A 20 -20.23 -21.43 -14.55
CA LYS A 20 -21.14 -21.23 -13.41
C LYS A 20 -20.41 -20.90 -12.12
N GLU A 21 -19.28 -21.55 -11.85
CA GLU A 21 -18.46 -21.26 -10.66
C GLU A 21 -17.79 -19.89 -10.74
N ILE A 22 -17.30 -19.48 -11.92
CA ILE A 22 -16.73 -18.15 -12.17
C ILE A 22 -17.81 -17.07 -11.99
N THR A 23 -18.96 -17.25 -12.62
CA THR A 23 -20.11 -16.33 -12.50
C THR A 23 -20.59 -16.19 -11.05
N ARG A 24 -20.57 -17.29 -10.29
CA ARG A 24 -20.89 -17.31 -8.87
C ARG A 24 -19.83 -16.58 -8.04
N GLY A 25 -18.54 -16.76 -8.33
CA GLY A 25 -17.42 -16.05 -7.68
C GLY A 25 -17.49 -14.53 -7.89
N ILE A 26 -17.73 -14.09 -9.13
CA ILE A 26 -17.94 -12.67 -9.48
C ILE A 26 -19.16 -12.11 -8.76
N THR A 27 -20.25 -12.86 -8.68
CA THR A 27 -21.49 -12.42 -8.01
C THR A 27 -21.29 -12.29 -6.50
N ILE A 28 -20.57 -13.23 -5.88
CA ILE A 28 -20.21 -13.18 -4.45
C ILE A 28 -19.30 -11.98 -4.19
N MET A 29 -18.28 -11.74 -5.03
CA MET A 29 -17.43 -10.56 -4.91
C MET A 29 -18.26 -9.28 -5.06
N LYS A 30 -19.05 -9.13 -6.12
CA LYS A 30 -19.94 -7.96 -6.32
C LYS A 30 -20.89 -7.72 -5.14
N SER A 31 -21.36 -8.78 -4.46
CA SER A 31 -22.18 -8.67 -3.25
C SER A 31 -21.37 -8.20 -2.04
N ILE A 32 -20.21 -8.81 -1.78
CA ILE A 32 -19.31 -8.41 -0.69
C ILE A 32 -18.86 -6.95 -0.87
N ILE A 33 -18.57 -6.54 -2.11
CA ILE A 33 -18.21 -5.17 -2.50
C ILE A 33 -19.36 -4.20 -2.24
N ARG A 34 -20.61 -4.57 -2.57
CA ARG A 34 -21.80 -3.73 -2.33
C ARG A 34 -22.08 -3.54 -0.85
N ASP A 35 -21.96 -4.61 -0.06
CA ASP A 35 -22.19 -4.58 1.38
C ASP A 35 -21.09 -3.80 2.11
N ARG A 36 -19.83 -3.87 1.65
CA ARG A 36 -18.71 -3.11 2.22
C ARG A 36 -18.58 -1.69 1.69
N GLY A 37 -18.98 -1.40 0.45
CA GLY A 37 -19.08 -0.03 -0.06
C GLY A 37 -20.10 0.80 0.73
N SER A 38 -21.19 0.15 1.15
CA SER A 38 -22.17 0.73 2.09
C SER A 38 -21.56 0.94 3.49
N PHE A 39 -20.68 0.04 3.94
CA PHE A 39 -19.96 0.16 5.22
C PHE A 39 -18.85 1.24 5.21
N VAL A 40 -18.11 1.40 4.11
CA VAL A 40 -17.09 2.45 3.94
C VAL A 40 -17.76 3.81 3.77
N ALA A 41 -18.88 3.89 3.05
CA ALA A 41 -19.73 5.07 3.01
C ALA A 41 -20.26 5.41 4.42
N ALA A 42 -20.71 4.40 5.18
CA ALA A 42 -21.11 4.58 6.57
C ALA A 42 -19.94 4.99 7.48
N GLN A 43 -18.72 4.49 7.28
CA GLN A 43 -17.52 4.93 8.01
C GLN A 43 -17.12 6.37 7.66
N ARG A 44 -17.30 6.82 6.41
CA ARG A 44 -17.12 8.23 6.02
C ARG A 44 -18.14 9.13 6.72
N VAL A 45 -19.41 8.71 6.80
CA VAL A 45 -20.47 9.41 7.54
C VAL A 45 -20.19 9.41 9.06
N PHE A 46 -19.72 8.29 9.61
CA PHE A 46 -19.34 8.17 11.03
C PHE A 46 -18.09 8.99 11.38
N ALA A 47 -17.10 9.08 10.50
CA ALA A 47 -15.91 9.90 10.70
C ALA A 47 -16.27 11.41 10.68
N GLN A 48 -17.19 11.81 9.80
CA GLN A 48 -17.75 13.17 9.77
C GLN A 48 -18.60 13.46 11.03
N GLY A 49 -19.36 12.48 11.53
CA GLY A 49 -20.12 12.60 12.78
C GLY A 49 -19.25 12.60 14.05
N SER A 50 -18.11 11.93 14.04
CA SER A 50 -17.19 11.84 15.19
C SER A 50 -16.42 13.14 15.43
N GLN A 51 -16.19 13.95 14.39
CA GLN A 51 -15.68 15.32 14.54
C GLN A 51 -16.65 16.26 15.28
N GLN A 52 -17.96 16.00 15.21
CA GLN A 52 -18.97 16.78 15.96
C GLN A 52 -19.17 16.28 17.40
N LEU A 53 -18.95 15.00 17.67
CA LEU A 53 -19.17 14.41 19.00
C LEU A 53 -18.01 14.61 19.99
N SER A 54 -16.78 14.90 19.51
CA SER A 54 -15.59 15.09 20.36
C SER A 54 -15.65 16.36 21.26
N GLN A 55 -16.71 17.18 21.15
CA GLN A 55 -16.96 18.30 22.08
C GLN A 55 -17.91 17.96 23.23
N LYS A 56 -18.47 16.75 23.32
CA LYS A 56 -19.37 16.38 24.42
C LYS A 56 -19.13 14.95 24.89
N ILE A 57 -18.73 14.86 26.16
CA ILE A 57 -18.91 13.76 27.13
C ILE A 57 -17.60 13.11 27.56
N GLY A 58 -17.21 13.46 28.79
CA GLY A 58 -16.18 12.79 29.57
C GLY A 58 -16.66 11.51 30.26
N SER A 59 -15.66 10.67 30.53
CA SER A 59 -15.53 9.68 31.61
C SER A 59 -16.74 8.84 32.03
N ARG A 60 -16.68 7.54 31.73
CA ARG A 60 -17.22 6.50 32.62
C ARG A 60 -16.49 5.16 32.47
N GLN A 61 -15.75 4.78 33.53
CA GLN A 61 -15.17 3.46 33.72
C GLN A 61 -16.25 2.40 33.94
N LYS A 62 -16.03 1.17 33.43
CA LYS A 62 -16.79 -0.02 33.84
C LYS A 62 -15.85 -1.19 34.17
N ASN A 63 -16.14 -1.79 35.31
CA ASN A 63 -15.44 -2.91 35.95
C ASN A 63 -15.48 -4.20 35.13
N LYS A 64 -14.36 -4.92 35.08
CA LYS A 64 -14.24 -6.30 34.60
C LYS A 64 -14.64 -7.28 35.69
N ARG A 65 -15.43 -8.30 35.36
CA ARG A 65 -15.54 -9.54 36.11
C ARG A 65 -15.03 -10.66 35.23
N ASP A 66 -14.17 -11.51 35.79
CA ASP A 66 -13.52 -12.62 35.11
C ASP A 66 -14.47 -13.82 34.96
N LEU A 67 -14.41 -14.48 33.80
CA LEU A 67 -15.06 -15.77 33.53
C LEU A 67 -13.99 -16.82 33.22
N PRO A 68 -14.20 -18.11 33.56
CA PRO A 68 -13.16 -19.12 33.53
C PRO A 68 -12.80 -19.54 32.10
N VAL A 69 -11.51 -19.73 31.85
CA VAL A 69 -10.94 -20.17 30.56
C VAL A 69 -11.14 -21.67 30.40
N THR A 70 -12.06 -22.09 29.53
CA THR A 70 -12.06 -23.43 28.94
C THR A 70 -11.32 -23.39 27.60
N SER A 71 -10.40 -24.35 27.41
CA SER A 71 -9.55 -24.47 26.23
C SER A 71 -10.36 -24.62 24.94
N LEU A 72 -10.21 -23.64 24.04
CA LEU A 72 -10.81 -23.68 22.71
C LEU A 72 -10.03 -24.63 21.78
N PRO A 73 -10.71 -25.44 20.96
CA PRO A 73 -10.04 -26.30 19.99
C PRO A 73 -9.30 -25.47 18.94
N LYS A 74 -8.15 -25.98 18.46
CA LYS A 74 -7.32 -25.35 17.42
C LYS A 74 -8.18 -25.00 16.20
N LYS A 75 -8.53 -23.72 16.04
CA LYS A 75 -9.30 -23.23 14.89
C LYS A 75 -8.48 -23.42 13.62
N ARG A 76 -9.01 -24.17 12.65
CA ARG A 76 -8.53 -24.13 11.26
C ARG A 76 -8.44 -22.67 10.80
N ALA A 77 -7.38 -22.33 10.08
CA ALA A 77 -7.19 -20.98 9.55
C ALA A 77 -8.43 -20.59 8.74
N PHE A 78 -9.10 -19.52 9.15
CA PHE A 78 -10.15 -18.89 8.36
C PHE A 78 -9.49 -18.38 7.07
N VAL A 79 -9.92 -18.88 5.91
CA VAL A 79 -9.52 -18.31 4.60
C VAL A 79 -10.64 -17.36 4.20
N PRO A 80 -10.38 -16.06 3.99
CA PRO A 80 -11.41 -15.13 3.57
C PRO A 80 -11.99 -15.57 2.23
N ARG A 81 -13.33 -15.58 2.10
CA ARG A 81 -14.01 -16.05 0.88
C ARG A 81 -13.55 -15.34 -0.40
N TYR A 82 -13.09 -14.10 -0.30
CA TYR A 82 -12.56 -13.35 -1.44
C TYR A 82 -11.26 -13.95 -1.99
N GLN A 83 -10.41 -14.58 -1.15
CA GLN A 83 -9.13 -15.14 -1.57
C GLN A 83 -9.32 -16.32 -2.53
N ILE A 84 -10.19 -17.26 -2.16
CA ILE A 84 -10.51 -18.43 -3.00
C ILE A 84 -11.12 -17.98 -4.33
N SER A 85 -12.06 -17.02 -4.29
CA SER A 85 -12.70 -16.52 -5.51
C SER A 85 -11.74 -15.78 -6.46
N LEU A 86 -10.69 -15.15 -5.95
CA LEU A 86 -9.69 -14.45 -6.76
C LEU A 86 -8.60 -15.38 -7.31
N GLU A 87 -8.17 -16.37 -6.52
CA GLU A 87 -7.28 -17.44 -7.01
C GLU A 87 -7.95 -18.17 -8.19
N THR A 88 -9.21 -18.58 -8.01
CA THR A 88 -10.00 -19.16 -9.11
C THR A 88 -10.13 -18.21 -10.29
N LEU A 89 -10.35 -16.90 -10.05
CA LEU A 89 -10.47 -15.91 -11.12
C LEU A 89 -9.17 -15.76 -11.93
N VAL A 90 -8.01 -15.73 -11.26
CA VAL A 90 -6.71 -15.65 -11.95
C VAL A 90 -6.45 -16.92 -12.75
N ASP A 91 -6.72 -18.10 -12.16
CA ASP A 91 -6.54 -19.38 -12.85
C ASP A 91 -7.53 -19.61 -13.99
N SER A 92 -8.70 -18.95 -13.95
CA SER A 92 -9.67 -18.95 -15.04
C SER A 92 -9.49 -17.81 -16.05
N SER A 93 -8.54 -16.89 -15.82
CA SER A 93 -8.27 -15.74 -16.68
C SER A 93 -7.10 -16.02 -17.63
N ASP A 94 -6.87 -15.11 -18.57
CA ASP A 94 -5.69 -15.15 -19.42
C ASP A 94 -4.37 -14.91 -18.65
N MET A 95 -4.43 -14.50 -17.37
CA MET A 95 -3.29 -14.49 -16.43
C MET A 95 -2.83 -15.89 -16.00
N ALA A 96 -3.61 -16.95 -16.27
CA ALA A 96 -3.22 -18.32 -15.97
C ALA A 96 -2.02 -18.79 -16.83
N THR A 97 -1.81 -18.15 -17.98
CA THR A 97 -0.71 -18.45 -18.90
C THR A 97 0.64 -18.11 -18.25
N ALA A 98 1.61 -19.04 -18.34
CA ALA A 98 2.95 -18.81 -17.83
C ALA A 98 3.59 -17.56 -18.47
N GLY A 99 4.10 -16.65 -17.63
CA GLY A 99 4.70 -15.39 -18.08
C GLY A 99 3.70 -14.29 -18.48
N ALA A 100 2.39 -14.48 -18.24
CA ALA A 100 1.41 -13.43 -18.45
C ALA A 100 1.70 -12.22 -17.56
N ILE A 101 1.73 -11.05 -18.19
CA ILE A 101 1.90 -9.75 -17.53
C ILE A 101 0.76 -8.81 -17.91
N ARG A 102 0.49 -7.86 -17.03
CA ARG A 102 -0.37 -6.70 -17.30
C ARG A 102 0.40 -5.43 -17.16
N LEU A 103 0.03 -4.49 -18.00
CA LEU A 103 0.60 -3.16 -18.01
C LEU A 103 -0.32 -2.25 -17.21
N LEU A 104 0.26 -1.52 -16.28
CA LEU A 104 -0.39 -0.48 -15.51
C LEU A 104 0.33 0.83 -15.77
N ASP A 105 -0.29 1.69 -16.55
CA ASP A 105 0.26 3.02 -16.78
C ASP A 105 0.29 3.81 -15.48
N MET A 106 1.30 4.65 -15.33
CA MET A 106 1.53 5.57 -14.23
C MET A 106 1.69 6.96 -14.83
N GLU A 107 0.80 7.87 -14.48
CA GLU A 107 0.82 9.23 -14.99
C GLU A 107 1.92 10.06 -14.31
N GLU A 108 2.37 11.12 -15.00
CA GLU A 108 3.41 12.02 -14.53
C GLU A 108 3.15 12.59 -13.12
N ASP A 109 1.88 12.86 -12.78
CA ASP A 109 1.51 13.38 -11.47
C ASP A 109 1.91 12.44 -10.32
N ILE A 110 1.96 11.12 -10.56
CA ILE A 110 2.24 10.11 -9.53
C ILE A 110 3.71 10.13 -9.12
N PHE A 111 4.64 10.03 -10.08
CA PHE A 111 6.08 9.90 -9.80
C PHE A 111 6.94 11.04 -10.32
N GLY A 112 6.36 12.02 -11.02
CA GLY A 112 7.07 13.12 -11.68
C GLY A 112 7.62 12.75 -13.05
N TYR A 113 7.18 11.61 -13.58
CA TYR A 113 7.41 11.12 -14.94
C TYR A 113 6.35 10.06 -15.24
N SER A 114 5.99 9.91 -16.51
CA SER A 114 5.12 8.82 -16.95
C SER A 114 5.92 7.53 -17.08
N CYS A 115 5.37 6.42 -16.61
CA CYS A 115 5.93 5.10 -16.83
C CYS A 115 4.84 4.03 -16.89
N THR A 116 5.22 2.82 -17.25
CA THR A 116 4.32 1.66 -17.24
C THR A 116 4.91 0.63 -16.31
N GLU A 117 4.15 0.26 -15.29
CA GLU A 117 4.47 -0.82 -14.37
C GLU A 117 3.91 -2.14 -14.90
N THR A 118 4.52 -3.24 -14.49
CA THR A 118 4.08 -4.58 -14.87
C THR A 118 3.59 -5.35 -13.66
N ILE A 119 2.47 -6.06 -13.82
CA ILE A 119 1.95 -6.99 -12.82
C ILE A 119 1.83 -8.37 -13.43
N GLY A 120 2.57 -9.33 -12.88
CA GLY A 120 2.53 -10.72 -13.30
C GLY A 120 1.59 -11.57 -12.45
N LYS A 121 1.40 -12.84 -12.84
CA LYS A 121 0.68 -13.83 -12.03
C LYS A 121 1.28 -13.96 -10.63
N GLU A 122 2.61 -13.99 -10.54
CA GLU A 122 3.34 -14.13 -9.27
C GLU A 122 3.03 -12.99 -8.28
N ASP A 123 2.93 -11.75 -8.76
CA ASP A 123 2.57 -10.60 -7.93
C ASP A 123 1.17 -10.76 -7.30
N LEU A 124 0.21 -11.27 -8.09
CA LEU A 124 -1.15 -11.56 -7.63
C LEU A 124 -1.16 -12.70 -6.60
N GLU A 125 -0.44 -13.78 -6.89
CA GLU A 125 -0.31 -14.92 -5.97
C GLU A 125 0.35 -14.52 -4.64
N HIS A 126 1.35 -13.63 -4.66
CA HIS A 126 1.97 -13.10 -3.45
C HIS A 126 0.95 -12.38 -2.57
N ILE A 127 0.03 -11.61 -3.14
CA ILE A 127 -1.03 -10.94 -2.38
C ILE A 127 -2.03 -11.94 -1.80
N PHE A 128 -2.49 -12.88 -2.63
CA PHE A 128 -3.50 -13.86 -2.22
C PHE A 128 -2.98 -14.76 -1.11
N ARG A 129 -1.77 -15.29 -1.27
CA ARG A 129 -1.12 -16.18 -0.31
C ARG A 129 -0.44 -15.45 0.84
N HIS A 130 -0.57 -14.13 0.92
CA HIS A 130 0.01 -13.29 1.97
C HIS A 130 1.53 -13.46 2.12
N GLN A 131 2.24 -13.29 1.01
CA GLN A 131 3.68 -13.37 0.90
C GLN A 131 4.33 -11.98 0.84
N GLU A 132 5.66 -11.95 0.78
CA GLU A 132 6.44 -10.72 0.68
C GLU A 132 6.14 -10.02 -0.65
N LEU A 133 5.99 -8.70 -0.61
CA LEU A 133 5.51 -7.95 -1.76
C LEU A 133 6.65 -7.38 -2.59
N GLY A 134 6.51 -7.49 -3.91
CA GLY A 134 7.39 -6.83 -4.88
C GLY A 134 7.06 -5.36 -5.08
N VAL A 135 7.95 -4.64 -5.77
CA VAL A 135 7.77 -3.22 -6.09
C VAL A 135 6.53 -2.96 -6.96
N GLY A 136 6.21 -3.85 -7.90
CA GLY A 136 5.03 -3.73 -8.76
C GLY A 136 3.74 -3.66 -7.94
N VAL A 137 3.62 -4.50 -6.92
CA VAL A 137 2.47 -4.51 -6.00
C VAL A 137 2.36 -3.18 -5.24
N ILE A 138 3.46 -2.69 -4.67
CA ILE A 138 3.50 -1.41 -3.95
C ILE A 138 3.12 -0.25 -4.87
N HIS A 139 3.67 -0.22 -6.08
CA HIS A 139 3.37 0.80 -7.08
C HIS A 139 1.91 0.73 -7.56
N THR A 140 1.33 -0.47 -7.66
CA THR A 140 -0.10 -0.61 -7.97
C THR A 140 -0.97 -0.08 -6.85
N TYR A 141 -0.58 -0.27 -5.59
CA TYR A 141 -1.30 0.35 -4.47
C TYR A 141 -1.15 1.88 -4.45
N ILE A 142 0.02 2.42 -4.81
CA ILE A 142 0.19 3.86 -5.04
C ILE A 142 -0.79 4.36 -6.12
N ARG A 143 -0.91 3.62 -7.22
CA ARG A 143 -1.83 3.95 -8.32
C ARG A 143 -3.29 3.90 -7.88
N PHE A 144 -3.66 2.92 -7.06
CA PHE A 144 -4.95 2.86 -6.37
C PHE A 144 -5.21 4.09 -5.50
N LEU A 145 -4.26 4.47 -4.64
CA LEU A 145 -4.39 5.65 -3.77
C LEU A 145 -4.54 6.93 -4.59
N TYR A 146 -3.76 7.06 -5.66
CA TYR A 146 -3.86 8.20 -6.57
C TYR A 146 -5.24 8.28 -7.21
N ASP A 147 -5.70 7.22 -7.87
CA ASP A 147 -6.97 7.23 -8.60
C ASP A 147 -8.19 7.45 -7.69
N ASN A 148 -8.17 6.88 -6.48
CA ASN A 148 -9.34 6.88 -5.59
C ASN A 148 -9.42 8.07 -4.63
N PHE A 149 -8.29 8.71 -4.33
CA PHE A 149 -8.24 9.79 -3.33
C PHE A 149 -7.70 11.10 -3.89
N MET A 150 -6.68 11.05 -4.76
CA MET A 150 -5.92 12.24 -5.14
C MET A 150 -6.32 12.82 -6.49
N ARG A 151 -6.59 11.97 -7.48
CA ARG A 151 -6.99 12.39 -8.84
C ARG A 151 -8.25 13.26 -8.77
N GLY A 152 -8.16 14.47 -9.32
CA GLY A 152 -9.25 15.45 -9.27
C GLY A 152 -9.50 16.08 -7.89
N ASN A 153 -8.66 15.79 -6.90
CA ASN A 153 -8.69 16.40 -5.58
C ASN A 153 -7.44 17.27 -5.38
N ASP A 154 -7.54 18.54 -5.76
CA ASP A 154 -6.44 19.50 -5.70
C ASP A 154 -5.90 19.68 -4.27
N GLN A 155 -6.73 19.52 -3.24
CA GLN A 155 -6.26 19.64 -1.86
C GLN A 155 -5.26 18.52 -1.52
N LEU A 156 -5.59 17.26 -1.85
CA LEU A 156 -4.72 16.12 -1.58
C LEU A 156 -3.53 16.08 -2.55
N SER A 157 -3.76 16.34 -3.84
CA SER A 157 -2.70 16.36 -4.85
C SER A 157 -1.68 17.48 -4.68
N ASN A 158 -2.06 18.59 -4.01
CA ASN A 158 -1.12 19.63 -3.59
C ASN A 158 -0.50 19.39 -2.21
N ARG A 159 -0.83 18.29 -1.51
CA ARG A 159 -0.27 17.98 -0.20
C ARG A 159 0.62 16.75 -0.22
N PHE A 160 0.21 15.71 -0.93
CA PHE A 160 0.90 14.43 -0.98
C PHE A 160 1.47 14.18 -2.37
N ARG A 161 2.69 13.66 -2.42
CA ARG A 161 3.35 13.23 -3.65
C ARG A 161 4.07 11.91 -3.38
N PHE A 162 4.29 11.10 -4.42
CA PHE A 162 5.03 9.85 -4.28
C PHE A 162 6.43 9.93 -4.90
N VAL A 163 7.34 9.13 -4.34
CA VAL A 163 8.67 8.84 -4.85
C VAL A 163 8.67 7.41 -5.39
N SER A 164 9.17 7.23 -6.61
CA SER A 164 9.26 5.91 -7.26
C SER A 164 10.32 5.04 -6.57
N SER A 165 9.91 3.89 -6.06
CA SER A 165 10.81 2.88 -5.47
C SER A 165 11.66 2.19 -6.54
N SER A 166 11.21 2.19 -7.80
CA SER A 166 11.96 1.66 -8.94
C SER A 166 13.16 2.53 -9.30
N LEU A 167 13.08 3.85 -9.11
CA LEU A 167 14.19 4.78 -9.36
C LEU A 167 15.07 5.03 -8.12
N VAL A 168 14.53 4.81 -6.92
CA VAL A 168 15.28 5.02 -5.67
C VAL A 168 15.03 3.84 -4.72
N ASN A 169 15.94 2.87 -4.78
CA ASN A 169 16.03 1.70 -3.90
C ASN A 169 17.49 1.46 -3.50
N LYS A 170 17.73 0.60 -2.50
CA LYS A 170 19.08 0.35 -2.00
C LYS A 170 20.12 0.08 -3.09
N ALA A 171 19.82 -0.78 -4.07
CA ALA A 171 20.78 -1.14 -5.10
C ALA A 171 21.19 0.06 -5.97
N LEU A 172 20.21 0.89 -6.36
CA LEU A 172 20.47 2.11 -7.13
C LEU A 172 21.17 3.19 -6.32
N ILE A 173 20.82 3.35 -5.03
CA ILE A 173 21.53 4.31 -4.16
C ILE A 173 23.02 3.96 -4.07
N CYS A 174 23.34 2.67 -3.94
CA CYS A 174 24.74 2.23 -3.86
C CYS A 174 25.49 2.35 -5.20
N ARG A 175 24.80 2.13 -6.33
CA ARG A 175 25.43 2.12 -7.67
C ARG A 175 25.50 3.50 -8.31
N GLU A 176 24.43 4.27 -8.21
CA GLU A 176 24.18 5.52 -8.94
C GLU A 176 23.55 6.58 -8.00
N PRO A 177 24.23 6.94 -6.88
CA PRO A 177 23.68 7.86 -5.88
C PRO A 177 23.36 9.25 -6.45
N ASP A 178 24.11 9.69 -7.46
CA ASP A 178 23.91 11.00 -8.08
C ASP A 178 22.62 11.05 -8.89
N SER A 179 22.30 10.00 -9.66
CA SER A 179 21.04 9.88 -10.40
C SER A 179 19.83 9.77 -9.46
N CYS A 180 19.97 9.01 -8.38
CA CYS A 180 18.94 8.95 -7.32
C CYS A 180 18.69 10.34 -6.71
N ARG A 181 19.76 11.09 -6.43
CA ARG A 181 19.68 12.43 -5.84
C ARG A 181 19.05 13.42 -6.82
N GLU A 182 19.45 13.36 -8.09
CA GLU A 182 18.88 14.21 -9.15
C GLU A 182 17.38 14.00 -9.27
N TYR A 183 16.91 12.75 -9.28
CA TYR A 183 15.49 12.44 -9.28
C TYR A 183 14.75 13.04 -8.08
N LEU A 184 15.25 12.83 -6.85
CA LEU A 184 14.64 13.39 -5.64
C LEU A 184 14.60 14.91 -5.67
N VAL A 185 15.71 15.56 -6.02
CA VAL A 185 15.79 17.03 -6.11
C VAL A 185 14.83 17.56 -7.16
N LYS A 186 14.76 16.95 -8.35
CA LYS A 186 13.80 17.33 -9.40
C LYS A 186 12.37 17.20 -8.90
N ARG A 187 12.06 16.12 -8.17
CA ARG A 187 10.74 15.86 -7.60
C ARG A 187 10.37 16.89 -6.52
N PHE A 188 11.33 17.33 -5.69
CA PHE A 188 11.14 18.40 -4.70
C PHE A 188 10.95 19.77 -5.35
N MET A 189 11.69 20.07 -6.43
CA MET A 189 11.61 21.33 -7.16
C MET A 189 10.32 21.49 -7.97
N ALA A 190 9.62 20.39 -8.28
CA ALA A 190 8.39 20.39 -9.08
C ALA A 190 7.21 21.10 -8.42
N SER A 191 7.29 21.47 -7.14
CA SER A 191 6.26 22.27 -6.48
C SER A 191 6.84 23.44 -5.70
N SER A 192 6.12 24.57 -5.74
CA SER A 192 6.34 25.72 -4.88
C SER A 192 5.59 25.65 -3.54
N THR A 193 4.70 24.66 -3.39
CA THR A 193 3.85 24.47 -2.20
C THR A 193 4.47 23.48 -1.22
N ASN A 194 4.02 23.49 0.04
CA ASN A 194 4.50 22.51 1.00
C ASN A 194 3.88 21.15 0.75
N ASN A 195 4.70 20.16 0.39
CA ASN A 195 4.25 18.79 0.15
C ASN A 195 5.00 17.80 1.04
N LEU A 196 4.30 16.73 1.38
CA LEU A 196 4.85 15.55 2.00
C LEU A 196 5.06 14.48 0.91
N TYR A 197 6.31 14.10 0.70
CA TYR A 197 6.71 13.08 -0.27
C TYR A 197 6.74 11.72 0.41
N LEU A 198 5.82 10.83 0.03
CA LEU A 198 5.74 9.47 0.53
C LEU A 198 6.63 8.57 -0.34
N TRP A 199 7.60 7.92 0.30
CA TRP A 199 8.58 7.07 -0.36
C TRP A 199 8.64 5.69 0.29
N PRO A 200 7.96 4.69 -0.29
CA PRO A 200 8.22 3.29 0.03
C PRO A 200 9.65 2.95 -0.35
N TYR A 201 10.48 2.69 0.64
CA TYR A 201 11.88 2.32 0.43
C TYR A 201 12.05 0.83 0.68
N ASN A 202 12.67 0.15 -0.30
CA ASN A 202 13.08 -1.23 -0.16
C ASN A 202 14.59 -1.30 0.15
N SER A 203 14.94 -1.89 1.30
CA SER A 203 16.34 -2.07 1.73
C SER A 203 16.99 -3.36 1.21
N GLY A 204 16.40 -4.00 0.21
CA GLY A 204 16.78 -5.28 -0.40
C GLY A 204 15.96 -6.48 0.07
N CYS A 205 15.37 -6.43 1.27
CA CYS A 205 14.60 -7.53 1.89
C CYS A 205 13.57 -7.03 2.92
N HIS A 206 13.33 -5.71 2.94
CA HIS A 206 12.44 -5.09 3.91
C HIS A 206 11.89 -3.79 3.35
N TRP A 207 10.58 -3.60 3.47
CA TRP A 207 9.89 -2.37 3.12
C TRP A 207 9.71 -1.48 4.33
N LEU A 208 10.04 -0.20 4.17
CA LEU A 208 9.75 0.86 5.13
C LEU A 208 9.24 2.09 4.38
N LEU A 209 8.67 3.06 5.10
CA LEU A 209 8.16 4.29 4.50
C LEU A 209 8.93 5.49 5.05
N LEU A 210 9.43 6.33 4.15
CA LEU A 210 9.83 7.70 4.48
C LEU A 210 8.72 8.63 4.07
N ALA A 211 8.39 9.59 4.93
CA ALA A 211 7.61 10.77 4.55
C ALA A 211 8.51 12.00 4.69
N ILE A 212 8.76 12.70 3.58
CA ILE A 212 9.77 13.76 3.51
C ILE A 212 9.07 15.10 3.27
N ASP A 213 9.26 16.05 4.19
CA ASP A 213 8.91 17.45 3.98
C ASP A 213 10.22 18.22 3.70
N PRO A 214 10.57 18.46 2.42
CA PRO A 214 11.83 19.10 2.07
C PRO A 214 11.82 20.60 2.36
N LEU A 215 10.66 21.24 2.53
CA LEU A 215 10.58 22.66 2.88
C LEU A 215 10.84 22.90 4.38
N LYS A 216 10.24 22.07 5.24
CA LYS A 216 10.50 22.07 6.69
C LYS A 216 11.78 21.33 7.06
N GLU A 217 12.34 20.57 6.13
CA GLU A 217 13.55 19.77 6.30
C GLU A 217 13.37 18.71 7.39
N VAL A 218 12.19 18.08 7.37
CA VAL A 218 11.78 17.03 8.30
C VAL A 218 11.58 15.73 7.52
N VAL A 219 12.11 14.65 8.07
CA VAL A 219 11.95 13.29 7.55
C VAL A 219 11.30 12.44 8.63
N TYR A 220 10.11 11.95 8.35
CA TYR A 220 9.43 10.96 9.19
C TYR A 220 9.82 9.57 8.72
N PHE A 221 10.39 8.78 9.63
CA PHE A 221 10.80 7.41 9.41
C PHE A 221 9.77 6.47 10.02
N LEU A 222 9.07 5.71 9.17
CA LEU A 222 8.02 4.78 9.54
C LEU A 222 8.49 3.36 9.23
N ASN A 223 8.63 2.53 10.26
CA ASN A 223 9.15 1.18 10.13
C ASN A 223 8.28 0.20 10.93
N SER A 224 7.85 -0.88 10.28
CA SER A 224 7.10 -1.97 10.94
C SER A 224 8.00 -2.91 11.74
N ILE A 225 9.33 -2.79 11.61
CA ILE A 225 10.30 -3.45 12.48
C ILE A 225 10.93 -2.38 13.37
N ASP A 226 11.17 -2.70 14.64
CA ASP A 226 11.88 -1.78 15.51
C ASP A 226 13.32 -1.56 14.98
N GLY A 227 13.65 -0.31 14.73
CA GLY A 227 14.91 0.09 14.14
C GLY A 227 14.97 1.60 13.95
N GLU A 228 16.15 2.10 13.61
CA GLU A 228 16.41 3.53 13.39
C GLU A 228 16.89 3.75 11.96
N TRP A 229 16.69 4.96 11.43
CA TRP A 229 17.19 5.35 10.11
C TRP A 229 18.72 5.27 10.00
N THR A 230 19.44 5.30 11.13
CA THR A 230 20.90 5.11 11.19
C THR A 230 21.34 3.73 10.73
N ASN A 231 20.44 2.74 10.72
CA ASN A 231 20.70 1.41 10.19
C ASN A 231 20.70 1.38 8.64
N TYR A 232 20.33 2.50 8.01
CA TYR A 232 20.26 2.67 6.55
C TYR A 232 21.09 3.90 6.12
N PRO A 233 22.43 3.87 6.30
CA PRO A 233 23.28 5.04 6.12
C PRO A 233 23.23 5.61 4.69
N ASP A 234 23.20 4.76 3.66
CA ASP A 234 23.15 5.19 2.26
C ASP A 234 21.84 5.93 1.94
N MET A 235 20.71 5.39 2.40
CA MET A 235 19.39 6.02 2.29
C MET A 235 19.36 7.36 3.03
N LYS A 236 19.87 7.40 4.26
CA LYS A 236 19.92 8.62 5.07
C LYS A 236 20.76 9.69 4.39
N GLN A 237 21.96 9.33 3.92
CA GLN A 237 22.88 10.23 3.23
C GLN A 237 22.25 10.76 1.94
N LEU A 238 21.55 9.92 1.18
CA LEU A 238 20.85 10.36 -0.02
C LEU A 238 19.80 11.42 0.30
N VAL A 239 18.92 11.18 1.27
CA VAL A 239 17.88 12.15 1.66
C VAL A 239 18.51 13.44 2.15
N ASP A 240 19.51 13.33 3.03
CA ASP A 240 20.18 14.50 3.61
C ASP A 240 20.83 15.38 2.53
N THR A 241 21.53 14.76 1.58
CA THR A 241 22.17 15.47 0.48
C THR A 241 21.16 16.03 -0.52
N SER A 242 20.07 15.31 -0.79
CA SER A 242 18.98 15.78 -1.67
C SER A 242 18.31 17.04 -1.11
N ILE A 243 17.98 17.06 0.18
CA ILE A 243 17.38 18.25 0.83
C ILE A 243 18.37 19.43 0.82
N LYS A 244 19.67 19.18 1.07
CA LYS A 244 20.70 20.24 1.01
C LYS A 244 20.84 20.84 -0.40
N VAL A 245 20.81 20.01 -1.45
CA VAL A 245 20.86 20.49 -2.84
C VAL A 245 19.58 21.26 -3.18
N PHE A 246 18.41 20.73 -2.83
CA PHE A 246 17.13 21.41 -3.00
C PHE A 246 17.10 22.80 -2.34
N ARG A 247 17.56 22.89 -1.08
CA ARG A 247 17.69 24.16 -0.35
C ARG A 247 18.57 25.15 -1.10
N SER A 248 19.73 24.69 -1.57
CA SER A 248 20.69 25.50 -2.33
C SER A 248 20.07 26.02 -3.63
N GLN A 249 19.41 25.15 -4.41
CA GLN A 249 18.77 25.51 -5.68
C GLN A 249 17.63 26.51 -5.51
N ARG A 250 16.91 26.47 -4.38
CA ARG A 250 15.87 27.46 -4.05
C ARG A 250 16.41 28.78 -3.51
N GLN A 251 17.73 28.91 -3.34
CA GLN A 251 18.39 30.10 -2.77
C GLN A 251 17.80 30.48 -1.40
N ALA A 252 17.33 29.48 -0.64
CA ALA A 252 16.69 29.72 0.64
C ALA A 252 17.70 30.26 1.66
N ARG A 253 17.40 31.43 2.24
CA ARG A 253 18.23 32.02 3.30
C ARG A 253 17.94 31.31 4.62
N VAL A 254 18.74 30.31 4.96
CA VAL A 254 18.66 29.59 6.25
C VAL A 254 19.79 30.07 7.16
N PRO A 255 19.52 30.39 8.44
CA PRO A 255 20.58 30.73 9.40
C PRO A 255 21.65 29.62 9.44
N ARG A 256 22.93 30.02 9.52
CA ARG A 256 24.09 29.09 9.55
C ARG A 256 24.03 28.06 10.69
N THR A 257 23.27 28.35 11.76
CA THR A 257 23.01 27.46 12.89
C THR A 257 22.00 26.35 12.61
N LYS A 258 21.16 26.50 11.58
CA LYS A 258 20.19 25.48 11.10
C LYS A 258 20.62 24.80 9.80
N SER A 259 21.66 25.30 9.12
CA SER A 259 22.05 24.82 7.79
C SER A 259 22.59 23.37 7.75
N SER A 260 22.86 22.72 8.87
CA SER A 260 23.36 21.34 8.89
C SER A 260 22.35 20.28 9.35
N ASN A 261 21.24 20.67 9.99
CA ASN A 261 20.45 19.73 10.81
C ASN A 261 19.09 19.47 10.19
N ILE A 262 19.04 18.50 9.28
CA ILE A 262 17.78 17.89 8.82
C ILE A 262 17.21 17.09 9.99
N THR A 263 15.94 17.32 10.29
CA THR A 263 15.28 16.68 11.44
C THR A 263 14.75 15.33 11.02
N TRP A 264 15.19 14.27 11.69
CA TRP A 264 14.66 12.92 11.51
C TRP A 264 13.79 12.55 12.71
N ILE A 265 12.57 12.07 12.43
CA ILE A 265 11.58 11.71 13.44
C ILE A 265 11.22 10.24 13.25
N LYS A 266 11.45 9.42 14.28
CA LYS A 266 10.97 8.03 14.31
C LYS A 266 9.53 8.07 14.75
N VAL A 267 8.63 7.69 13.85
CA VAL A 267 7.21 7.59 14.16
C VAL A 267 6.98 6.28 14.89
N GLN A 268 6.19 6.30 15.96
CA GLN A 268 5.73 5.09 16.62
C GLN A 268 4.68 4.44 15.74
N CYS A 269 5.06 3.36 15.09
CA CYS A 269 4.19 2.58 14.20
C CYS A 269 3.77 1.27 14.88
N PRO A 270 2.62 0.70 14.47
CA PRO A 270 2.36 -0.72 14.66
C PRO A 270 3.53 -1.56 14.12
N LEU A 271 3.93 -2.59 14.88
CA LEU A 271 5.03 -3.48 14.55
C LEU A 271 4.51 -4.79 13.97
N GLN A 272 5.23 -5.34 12.99
CA GLN A 272 4.94 -6.66 12.44
C GLN A 272 5.41 -7.78 13.37
N ARG A 273 4.77 -8.94 13.28
CA ARG A 273 5.10 -10.13 14.09
C ARG A 273 5.84 -11.21 13.30
N ASN A 274 5.99 -11.02 12.00
CA ASN A 274 6.63 -11.94 11.08
C ASN A 274 7.62 -11.17 10.19
N GLY A 275 8.32 -11.86 9.28
CA GLY A 275 9.24 -11.23 8.32
C GLY A 275 8.59 -10.78 7.01
N ILE A 276 7.27 -10.87 6.87
CA ILE A 276 6.56 -10.84 5.58
C ILE A 276 5.65 -9.60 5.46
N ASP A 277 5.12 -9.09 6.56
CA ASP A 277 4.06 -8.08 6.54
C ASP A 277 4.52 -6.67 6.12
N CYS A 278 5.83 -6.41 6.01
CA CYS A 278 6.40 -5.06 5.87
C CYS A 278 5.78 -4.26 4.70
N GLY A 279 5.58 -4.89 3.54
CA GLY A 279 4.93 -4.26 2.39
C GLY A 279 3.47 -3.87 2.65
N TYR A 280 2.71 -4.72 3.36
CA TYR A 280 1.33 -4.43 3.73
C TYR A 280 1.23 -3.29 4.74
N PHE A 281 2.19 -3.21 5.67
CA PHE A 281 2.28 -2.10 6.62
C PHE A 281 2.59 -0.79 5.90
N VAL A 282 3.53 -0.78 4.96
CA VAL A 282 3.85 0.42 4.16
C VAL A 282 2.65 0.91 3.35
N MET A 283 1.92 -0.01 2.68
CA MET A 283 0.67 0.34 1.99
C MET A 283 -0.33 0.98 2.96
N ARG A 284 -0.52 0.38 4.14
CA ARG A 284 -1.44 0.89 5.15
C ARG A 284 -1.03 2.25 5.72
N PHE A 285 0.26 2.46 5.99
CA PHE A 285 0.78 3.76 6.43
C PHE A 285 0.46 4.86 5.42
N MET A 286 0.72 4.61 4.12
CA MET A 286 0.40 5.59 3.06
C MET A 286 -1.10 5.90 3.02
N ARG A 287 -1.95 4.87 3.09
CA ARG A 287 -3.41 5.04 3.12
C ARG A 287 -3.88 5.87 4.31
N GLU A 288 -3.37 5.58 5.51
CA GLU A 288 -3.77 6.29 6.73
C GLU A 288 -3.29 7.75 6.72
N ILE A 289 -2.06 8.02 6.26
CA ILE A 289 -1.52 9.39 6.11
C ILE A 289 -2.39 10.22 5.15
N ILE A 290 -2.71 9.69 3.97
CA ILE A 290 -3.53 10.39 2.98
C ILE A 290 -4.94 10.64 3.52
N ASN A 291 -5.53 9.66 4.20
CA ASN A 291 -6.89 9.75 4.74
C ASN A 291 -7.00 10.76 5.90
N MET A 292 -5.96 10.89 6.74
CA MET A 292 -5.93 11.92 7.78
C MET A 292 -5.74 13.32 7.20
N ASN A 293 -5.21 13.45 5.98
CA ASN A 293 -5.01 14.70 5.26
C ASN A 293 -4.18 15.71 6.09
N GLN A 294 -3.13 15.21 6.75
CA GLN A 294 -2.16 16.00 7.50
C GLN A 294 -0.76 15.75 6.95
N ILE A 295 -0.03 16.84 6.71
CA ILE A 295 1.37 16.77 6.23
C ILE A 295 2.38 16.70 7.38
N GLU A 296 1.92 16.88 8.61
CA GLU A 296 2.74 16.71 9.81
C GLU A 296 2.37 15.38 10.46
N ILE A 297 3.38 14.57 10.77
CA ILE A 297 3.22 13.23 11.34
C ILE A 297 3.84 13.24 12.75
N PRO A 298 3.07 13.58 13.80
CA PRO A 298 3.48 13.43 15.18
C PRO A 298 4.10 12.04 15.49
N ILE A 299 4.97 11.97 16.49
CA ILE A 299 5.56 10.69 16.93
C ILE A 299 4.49 9.64 17.23
N THR A 300 3.37 10.07 17.80
CA THR A 300 2.24 9.21 18.20
C THR A 300 1.11 9.19 17.16
N TYR A 301 1.44 9.29 15.86
CA TYR A 301 0.46 9.48 14.78
C TYR A 301 -0.61 8.38 14.68
N PHE A 302 -0.20 7.12 14.80
CA PHE A 302 -1.09 5.98 14.63
C PHE A 302 -1.64 5.56 15.98
N ASP A 303 -2.90 5.80 16.32
CA ASP A 303 -3.45 5.38 17.63
C ASP A 303 -3.17 3.89 17.95
N GLU A 304 -3.07 3.06 16.91
CA GLU A 304 -2.71 1.65 16.94
C GLU A 304 -1.24 1.35 17.32
N TYR A 305 -0.34 2.34 17.43
CA TYR A 305 0.99 2.13 18.03
C TYR A 305 0.85 1.54 19.44
N LYS A 306 -0.26 1.85 20.13
CA LYS A 306 -0.62 1.28 21.44
C LYS A 306 -1.08 -0.18 21.35
N CYS A 307 -1.59 -0.61 20.20
CA CYS A 307 -2.06 -1.98 19.93
C CYS A 307 -0.91 -2.92 19.49
N ALA A 308 0.32 -2.42 19.43
CA ALA A 308 1.56 -3.09 19.04
C ALA A 308 1.64 -3.64 17.61
N HIS A 309 0.52 -3.94 16.93
CA HIS A 309 0.45 -4.52 15.58
C HIS A 309 -0.90 -4.24 14.93
N TYR A 310 -0.94 -4.18 13.60
CA TYR A 310 -2.21 -4.17 12.88
C TYR A 310 -2.91 -5.53 13.05
N THR A 311 -4.23 -5.49 13.16
CA THR A 311 -5.06 -6.69 13.18
C THR A 311 -5.08 -7.35 11.81
N ARG A 312 -5.41 -8.64 11.79
CA ARG A 312 -5.60 -9.38 10.54
C ARG A 312 -6.64 -8.72 9.61
N LEU A 313 -7.77 -8.26 10.16
CA LEU A 313 -8.82 -7.56 9.40
C LEU A 313 -8.31 -6.27 8.74
N GLN A 314 -7.44 -5.56 9.45
CA GLN A 314 -6.81 -4.35 8.94
C GLN A 314 -5.87 -4.62 7.75
N LEU A 315 -5.12 -5.72 7.76
CA LEU A 315 -4.29 -6.13 6.62
C LEU A 315 -5.13 -6.74 5.49
N GLU A 316 -6.20 -7.47 5.81
CA GLU A 316 -7.16 -7.98 4.82
C GLU A 316 -7.85 -6.84 4.07
N GLN A 317 -8.18 -5.73 4.74
CA GLN A 317 -8.72 -4.55 4.09
C GLN A 317 -7.82 -4.03 2.96
N ILE A 318 -6.50 -3.95 3.19
CA ILE A 318 -5.54 -3.49 2.17
C ILE A 318 -5.53 -4.45 0.97
N LYS A 319 -5.56 -5.76 1.24
CA LYS A 319 -5.62 -6.78 0.19
C LYS A 319 -6.92 -6.66 -0.61
N GLU A 320 -8.05 -6.50 0.06
CA GLU A 320 -9.35 -6.34 -0.60
C GLU A 320 -9.42 -5.08 -1.47
N GLU A 321 -8.92 -3.93 -0.97
CA GLU A 321 -8.83 -2.68 -1.75
C GLU A 321 -8.01 -2.90 -3.04
N LEU A 322 -6.86 -3.58 -2.93
CA LEU A 322 -6.00 -3.85 -4.07
C LEU A 322 -6.62 -4.85 -5.05
N CYS A 323 -7.24 -5.91 -4.55
CA CYS A 323 -7.92 -6.91 -5.38
C CYS A 323 -9.09 -6.30 -6.15
N GLN A 324 -9.85 -5.43 -5.50
CA GLN A 324 -10.91 -4.67 -6.14
C GLN A 324 -10.36 -3.84 -7.30
N TYR A 325 -9.23 -3.18 -7.06
CA TYR A 325 -8.58 -2.35 -8.06
C TYR A 325 -8.06 -3.15 -9.27
N PHE A 326 -7.55 -4.37 -9.05
CA PHE A 326 -7.15 -5.25 -10.15
C PHE A 326 -8.31 -5.58 -11.10
N ILE A 327 -9.50 -5.82 -10.56
CA ILE A 327 -10.70 -6.07 -11.37
C ILE A 327 -11.12 -4.81 -12.10
N GLU A 328 -11.17 -3.66 -11.42
CA GLU A 328 -11.58 -2.37 -11.99
C GLU A 328 -10.67 -1.93 -13.15
N LYS A 329 -9.36 -2.15 -13.02
CA LYS A 329 -8.37 -1.84 -14.06
C LYS A 329 -8.21 -2.94 -15.11
N ARG A 330 -9.01 -4.01 -15.03
CA ARG A 330 -8.91 -5.19 -15.92
C ARG A 330 -7.48 -5.76 -15.96
N LEU A 331 -6.78 -5.68 -14.83
CA LEU A 331 -5.51 -6.36 -14.61
C LEU A 331 -5.75 -7.87 -14.40
N ILE A 332 -7.01 -8.26 -14.19
CA ILE A 332 -7.48 -9.62 -14.35
C ILE A 332 -8.70 -9.53 -15.28
N SER A 333 -8.58 -10.06 -16.50
CA SER A 333 -9.65 -10.08 -17.51
C SER A 333 -10.22 -11.49 -17.62
N ILE A 334 -11.55 -11.60 -17.58
CA ILE A 334 -12.27 -12.85 -17.85
C ILE A 334 -12.57 -12.89 -19.35
#